data_AF-T1HFZ5-F1
#
_entry.id   AF-T1HFZ5-F1
#
_cell.length_a   1.000
_cell.length_b   1.000
_cell.length_c   1.000
_cell.angle_alpha   90.00
_cell.angle_beta   90.00
_cell.angle_gamma   90.00
#
_symmetry.space_group_name_H-M   'P 1'
#
loop_
_entity.id
_entity.type
_entity.pdbx_description
1 polymer ?
#
loop_
_entity_poly.entity_id
_entity_poly.type
_entity_poly.pdbx_seq_one_letter_code
_entity_poly.pdbx_strand_id
1 'polypeptide(L)'
;MREHPSMFCGLWVLTGLLVFIIVEKLFTKENPEILAEEVKLKEKEAVKNNNNLKTTPDDDCKGKEISGYLNLMANVIDNFTHGLAVGGSFLLSYRVGVLTTLAILVHEVPHEVGDFAILLRAGFSRLDAAKAQIVTASSSLVGACTAVAFSGASDVI
;
A
#
# COMPACT_ATOMS: atom_id res chain seq x y z
N MET A 1 27.64 -36.48 -3.91
CA MET A 1 27.41 -35.03 -3.68
C MET A 1 26.13 -34.67 -4.40
N ARG A 2 25.07 -34.33 -3.67
CA ARG A 2 23.74 -34.04 -4.23
C ARG A 2 23.48 -32.56 -3.92
N GLU A 3 23.59 -31.70 -4.90
CA GLU A 3 23.31 -30.27 -4.72
C GLU A 3 21.80 -30.08 -4.57
N HIS A 4 21.39 -29.45 -3.47
CA HIS A 4 19.98 -29.19 -3.19
C HIS A 4 19.54 -27.94 -3.99
N PRO A 5 18.55 -28.06 -4.89
CA PRO A 5 18.10 -26.95 -5.74
C PRO A 5 17.55 -25.73 -4.96
N SER A 6 17.20 -25.89 -3.68
CA SER A 6 16.72 -24.81 -2.81
C SER A 6 17.81 -23.81 -2.41
N MET A 7 19.09 -24.19 -2.38
CA MET A 7 20.17 -23.24 -2.07
C MET A 7 20.43 -22.26 -3.22
N PHE A 8 20.19 -22.69 -4.47
CA PHE A 8 20.32 -21.83 -5.64
C PHE A 8 19.27 -20.72 -5.64
N CYS A 9 18.00 -21.03 -5.34
CA CYS A 9 16.95 -20.02 -5.28
C CYS A 9 17.25 -18.94 -4.23
N GLY A 10 17.72 -19.33 -3.04
CA GLY A 10 18.15 -18.38 -2.00
C GLY A 10 19.30 -17.49 -2.46
N LEU A 11 20.29 -18.06 -3.16
CA LEU A 11 21.44 -17.32 -3.70
C LEU A 11 21.03 -16.31 -4.79
N TRP A 12 20.09 -16.67 -5.66
CA TRP A 12 19.54 -15.77 -6.69
C TRP A 12 18.74 -14.62 -6.08
N VAL A 13 17.93 -14.88 -5.04
CA VAL A 13 17.19 -13.83 -4.31
C VAL A 13 18.17 -12.88 -3.60
N LEU A 14 19.20 -13.43 -2.95
CA LEU A 14 20.21 -12.64 -2.25
C LEU A 14 21.01 -11.78 -3.22
N THR A 15 21.36 -12.33 -4.39
CA THR A 15 22.05 -11.60 -5.47
C THR A 15 21.16 -10.49 -6.03
N GLY A 16 19.87 -10.76 -6.27
CA GLY A 16 18.90 -9.75 -6.71
C GLY A 16 18.75 -8.59 -5.72
N LEU A 17 18.64 -8.90 -4.42
CA LEU A 17 18.59 -7.89 -3.36
C LEU A 17 19.89 -7.07 -3.29
N LEU A 18 21.05 -7.71 -3.42
CA LEU A 18 22.35 -7.02 -3.44
C LEU A 18 22.50 -6.09 -4.64
N VAL A 19 22.11 -6.54 -5.84
CA VAL A 19 22.12 -5.71 -7.05
C VAL A 19 21.14 -4.55 -6.90
N PHE A 20 19.93 -4.81 -6.39
CA PHE A 20 18.94 -3.76 -6.13
C PHE A 20 19.50 -2.69 -5.17
N ILE A 21 20.11 -3.09 -4.05
CA ILE A 21 20.71 -2.15 -3.09
C ILE A 21 21.91 -1.40 -3.68
N ILE A 22 22.76 -2.06 -4.47
CA ILE A 22 23.91 -1.41 -5.12
C ILE A 22 23.43 -0.37 -6.13
N VAL A 23 22.43 -0.71 -6.94
CA VAL A 23 21.79 0.20 -7.88
C VAL A 23 21.17 1.36 -7.11
N GLU A 24 20.32 1.09 -6.12
CA GLU A 24 19.70 2.12 -5.28
C GLU A 24 20.75 3.04 -4.64
N LYS A 25 21.88 2.51 -4.16
CA LYS A 25 23.00 3.29 -3.59
C LYS A 25 23.84 4.03 -4.63
N LEU A 26 23.94 3.52 -5.86
CA LEU A 26 24.59 4.21 -6.98
C LEU A 26 23.74 5.39 -7.46
N PHE A 27 22.42 5.20 -7.54
CA PHE A 27 21.45 6.23 -7.91
C PHE A 27 21.21 7.24 -6.77
N THR A 28 21.32 6.80 -5.51
CA THR A 28 21.33 7.66 -4.30
C THR A 28 22.65 8.43 -4.13
N LYS A 29 23.65 8.20 -4.99
CA LYS A 29 24.86 9.03 -5.07
C LYS A 29 24.66 10.25 -5.97
N GLU A 30 23.42 10.68 -6.20
CA GLU A 30 23.13 12.08 -6.45
C GLU A 30 23.04 12.82 -5.12
N ASN A 31 23.79 13.92 -5.05
CA ASN A 31 23.93 14.87 -3.95
C ASN A 31 22.86 14.75 -2.85
N PRO A 32 23.20 14.75 -1.55
CA PRO A 32 22.19 14.79 -0.48
C PRO A 32 21.29 16.05 -0.53
N GLU A 33 21.63 17.04 -1.36
CA GLU A 33 20.70 18.10 -1.77
C GLU A 33 19.64 17.61 -2.76
N ILE A 34 19.95 16.74 -3.72
CA ILE A 34 19.03 16.20 -4.74
C ILE A 34 18.04 15.20 -4.15
N LEU A 35 18.38 14.38 -3.14
CA LEU A 35 17.37 13.53 -2.47
C LEU A 35 16.46 14.34 -1.53
N ALA A 36 17.00 15.35 -0.86
CA ALA A 36 16.18 16.27 -0.08
C ALA A 36 15.34 17.18 -1.00
N GLU A 37 15.85 17.50 -2.18
CA GLU A 37 15.16 18.26 -3.23
C GLU A 37 14.22 17.37 -4.03
N GLU A 38 14.43 16.06 -4.18
CA GLU A 38 13.53 15.07 -4.81
C GLU A 38 12.44 14.62 -3.86
N VAL A 39 12.70 14.48 -2.56
CA VAL A 39 11.63 14.34 -1.58
C VAL A 39 10.86 15.66 -1.50
N LYS A 40 11.54 16.82 -1.49
CA LYS A 40 10.86 18.12 -1.60
C LYS A 40 10.26 18.39 -2.98
N LEU A 41 10.66 17.76 -4.07
CA LEU A 41 10.14 17.93 -5.43
C LEU A 41 9.08 16.89 -5.69
N LYS A 42 9.10 15.70 -5.10
CA LYS A 42 7.94 14.81 -5.11
C LYS A 42 6.87 15.32 -4.17
N GLU A 43 7.24 15.87 -3.02
CA GLU A 43 6.32 16.59 -2.15
C GLU A 43 5.88 17.92 -2.80
N LYS A 44 6.77 18.71 -3.41
CA LYS A 44 6.40 19.93 -4.14
C LYS A 44 5.76 19.68 -5.49
N GLU A 45 5.96 18.59 -6.22
CA GLU A 45 5.32 18.27 -7.51
C GLU A 45 3.99 17.56 -7.30
N ALA A 46 3.86 16.72 -6.26
CA ALA A 46 2.54 16.33 -5.77
C ALA A 46 1.73 17.56 -5.30
N VAL A 47 2.40 18.60 -4.80
CA VAL A 47 1.78 19.90 -4.45
C VAL A 47 1.70 20.89 -5.64
N LYS A 48 2.54 20.79 -6.67
CA LYS A 48 2.70 21.80 -7.76
C LYS A 48 2.08 21.38 -9.08
N ASN A 49 1.76 20.10 -9.31
CA ASN A 49 0.97 19.73 -10.49
C ASN A 49 -0.48 20.25 -10.45
N ASN A 50 -0.88 20.94 -9.37
CA ASN A 50 -2.11 21.74 -9.30
C ASN A 50 -1.89 23.26 -9.45
N ASN A 51 -0.67 23.75 -9.67
CA ASN A 51 -0.39 25.19 -9.65
C ASN A 51 -0.44 25.88 -11.02
N ASN A 52 -1.12 25.29 -12.01
CA ASN A 52 -1.42 26.00 -13.26
C ASN A 52 -2.92 26.23 -13.48
N LEU A 53 -3.67 26.36 -12.38
CA LEU A 53 -4.96 27.02 -12.42
C LEU A 53 -4.96 28.19 -11.44
N LYS A 54 -5.25 29.36 -12.00
CA LYS A 54 -5.30 30.66 -11.36
C LYS A 54 -6.22 30.58 -10.13
N THR A 55 -5.62 30.48 -8.94
CA THR A 55 -6.30 30.34 -7.66
C THR A 55 -7.23 31.52 -7.38
N THR A 56 -8.54 31.26 -7.42
CA THR A 56 -9.47 31.94 -6.51
C THR A 56 -9.38 31.24 -5.14
N PRO A 57 -9.69 31.92 -4.01
CA PRO A 57 -9.62 31.34 -2.66
C PRO A 57 -10.52 30.10 -2.43
N ASP A 58 -11.30 29.69 -3.43
CA ASP A 58 -12.21 28.55 -3.43
C ASP A 58 -11.54 27.21 -3.85
N ASP A 59 -10.37 27.23 -4.51
CA ASP A 59 -9.74 26.02 -5.09
C ASP A 59 -8.92 25.20 -4.07
N ASP A 60 -8.35 25.85 -3.05
CA ASP A 60 -7.51 25.21 -2.02
C ASP A 60 -8.33 24.30 -1.09
N CYS A 61 -9.63 24.58 -0.96
CA CYS A 61 -10.59 23.72 -0.26
C CYS A 61 -10.91 22.47 -1.08
N LYS A 62 -11.13 22.62 -2.39
CA LYS A 62 -11.38 21.50 -3.31
C LYS A 62 -10.18 20.56 -3.44
N GLY A 63 -8.96 21.08 -3.50
CA GLY A 63 -7.75 20.24 -3.60
C GLY A 63 -7.55 19.32 -2.40
N LYS A 64 -7.85 19.82 -1.19
CA LYS A 64 -7.80 19.04 0.05
C LYS A 64 -8.86 17.95 0.07
N GLU A 65 -10.08 18.24 -0.40
CA GLU A 65 -11.15 17.26 -0.52
C GLU A 65 -10.81 16.13 -1.50
N ILE A 66 -10.26 16.46 -2.68
CA ILE A 66 -9.86 15.47 -3.70
C ILE A 66 -8.81 14.51 -3.15
N SER A 67 -7.82 15.01 -2.40
CA SER A 67 -6.80 14.18 -1.76
C SER A 67 -7.41 13.18 -0.77
N GLY A 68 -8.46 13.56 -0.04
CA GLY A 68 -9.17 12.67 0.88
C GLY A 68 -9.90 11.54 0.17
N TYR A 69 -10.62 11.84 -0.91
CA TYR A 69 -11.30 10.80 -1.70
C TYR A 69 -10.32 9.86 -2.41
N LEU A 70 -9.20 10.38 -2.91
CA LEU A 70 -8.17 9.55 -3.53
C LEU A 70 -7.54 8.60 -2.50
N ASN A 71 -7.32 9.08 -1.27
CA ASN A 71 -6.87 8.25 -0.16
C ASN A 71 -7.86 7.10 0.13
N LEU A 72 -9.17 7.40 0.18
CA LEU A 72 -10.19 6.36 0.40
C LEU A 72 -10.18 5.32 -0.72
N MET A 73 -10.01 5.74 -1.98
CA MET A 73 -9.93 4.80 -3.11
C MET A 73 -8.71 3.91 -3.02
N ALA A 74 -7.54 4.46 -2.68
CA ALA A 74 -6.34 3.66 -2.43
C ALA A 74 -6.59 2.65 -1.29
N ASN A 75 -7.14 3.11 -0.17
CA ASN A 75 -7.40 2.26 0.98
C ASN A 75 -8.43 1.14 0.69
N VAL A 76 -9.39 1.34 -0.22
CA VAL A 76 -10.29 0.27 -0.68
C VAL A 76 -9.51 -0.83 -1.41
N ILE A 77 -8.59 -0.45 -2.30
CA ILE A 77 -7.81 -1.38 -3.12
C ILE A 77 -6.83 -2.17 -2.24
N ASP A 78 -6.17 -1.49 -1.30
CA ASP A 78 -5.24 -2.12 -0.37
C ASP A 78 -5.97 -3.10 0.55
N ASN A 79 -7.06 -2.67 1.20
CA ASN A 79 -7.87 -3.55 2.04
C ASN A 79 -8.39 -4.78 1.28
N PHE A 80 -8.82 -4.60 0.03
CA PHE A 80 -9.27 -5.71 -0.82
C PHE A 80 -8.13 -6.70 -1.11
N THR A 81 -6.95 -6.19 -1.45
CA THR A 81 -5.76 -7.00 -1.74
C THR A 81 -5.26 -7.73 -0.50
N HIS A 82 -5.30 -7.08 0.67
CA HIS A 82 -5.04 -7.73 1.95
C HIS A 82 -6.04 -8.86 2.23
N GLY A 83 -7.31 -8.63 1.93
CA GLY A 83 -8.36 -9.65 1.99
C GLY A 83 -8.03 -10.86 1.12
N LEU A 84 -7.67 -10.64 -0.14
CA LEU A 84 -7.24 -11.70 -1.06
C LEU A 84 -6.02 -12.47 -0.53
N ALA A 85 -5.01 -11.76 -0.04
CA ALA A 85 -3.79 -12.37 0.50
C ALA A 85 -4.07 -13.21 1.75
N VAL A 86 -4.89 -12.71 2.67
CA VAL A 86 -5.32 -13.46 3.87
C VAL A 86 -6.18 -14.66 3.49
N GLY A 87 -7.18 -14.50 2.62
CA GLY A 87 -8.02 -15.61 2.15
C GLY A 87 -7.20 -16.69 1.45
N GLY A 88 -6.31 -16.30 0.52
CA GLY A 88 -5.42 -17.20 -0.21
C GLY A 88 -4.44 -17.94 0.69
N SER A 89 -3.84 -17.24 1.66
CA SER A 89 -2.87 -17.84 2.59
C SER A 89 -3.50 -18.89 3.51
N PHE A 90 -4.74 -18.69 3.98
CA PHE A 90 -5.47 -19.70 4.76
C PHE A 90 -5.87 -20.93 3.94
N LEU A 91 -6.12 -20.78 2.64
CA LEU A 91 -6.33 -21.91 1.73
C LEU A 91 -5.06 -22.76 1.56
N LEU A 92 -3.88 -22.14 1.59
CA LEU A 92 -2.60 -22.85 1.51
C LEU A 92 -2.30 -23.63 2.79
N SER A 93 -2.29 -22.95 3.95
CA SER A 93 -2.22 -23.61 5.26
C SER A 93 -2.51 -22.63 6.39
N TYR A 94 -2.97 -23.16 7.53
CA TYR A 94 -3.20 -22.36 8.74
C TYR A 94 -1.97 -21.55 9.20
N ARG A 95 -0.77 -22.15 9.11
CA ARG A 95 0.47 -21.46 9.52
C ARG A 95 0.81 -20.28 8.61
N VAL A 96 0.64 -20.44 7.30
CA VAL A 96 0.86 -19.37 6.32
C VAL A 96 -0.19 -18.27 6.48
N GLY A 97 -1.45 -18.64 6.67
CA GLY A 97 -2.54 -17.69 6.98
C GLY A 97 -2.24 -16.79 8.17
N VAL A 98 -1.90 -17.37 9.32
CA VAL A 98 -1.57 -16.60 10.54
C VAL A 98 -0.37 -15.67 10.33
N LEU A 99 0.69 -16.15 9.65
CA LEU A 99 1.86 -15.33 9.36
C LEU A 99 1.54 -14.17 8.41
N THR A 100 0.74 -14.41 7.37
CA THR A 100 0.32 -13.38 6.41
C THR A 100 -0.55 -12.33 7.10
N THR A 101 -1.52 -12.73 7.94
CA THR A 101 -2.34 -11.79 8.70
C THR A 101 -1.48 -10.93 9.65
N LEU A 102 -0.54 -11.52 10.37
CA LEU A 102 0.38 -10.77 11.24
C LEU A 102 1.26 -9.81 10.46
N ALA A 103 1.81 -10.26 9.33
CA ALA A 103 2.67 -9.43 8.49
C ALA A 103 1.94 -8.21 7.95
N ILE A 104 0.69 -8.39 7.49
CA ILE A 104 -0.19 -7.30 7.04
C ILE A 104 -0.51 -6.36 8.19
N LEU A 105 -0.96 -6.90 9.33
CA LEU A 105 -1.33 -6.10 10.49
C LEU A 105 -0.20 -5.17 10.97
N VAL A 106 1.06 -5.62 10.90
CA VAL A 106 2.21 -4.81 11.32
C VAL A 106 2.42 -3.57 10.43
N HIS A 107 2.23 -3.68 9.12
CA HIS A 107 2.42 -2.52 8.23
C HIS A 107 1.15 -1.71 7.99
N GLU A 108 -0.03 -2.31 8.23
CA GLU A 108 -1.32 -1.63 8.08
C GLU A 108 -1.66 -0.70 9.24
N VAL A 109 -1.29 -1.03 10.48
CA VAL A 109 -1.57 -0.14 11.61
C VAL A 109 -0.94 1.25 11.42
N PRO A 110 0.35 1.38 11.04
CA PRO A 110 0.91 2.69 10.68
C PRO A 110 0.25 3.34 9.47
N HIS A 111 -0.10 2.55 8.45
CA HIS A 111 -0.70 3.05 7.21
C HIS A 111 -2.07 3.69 7.47
N GLU A 112 -2.98 2.98 8.14
CA GLU A 112 -4.32 3.46 8.47
C GLU A 112 -4.30 4.68 9.43
N VAL A 113 -3.28 4.81 10.27
CA VAL A 113 -3.08 6.01 11.10
C VAL A 113 -2.68 7.23 10.23
N GLY A 114 -1.87 7.01 9.19
CA GLY A 114 -1.52 8.03 8.21
C GLY A 114 -2.72 8.48 7.38
N ASP A 115 -3.50 7.53 6.89
CA ASP A 115 -4.74 7.74 6.14
C ASP A 115 -5.76 8.55 6.94
N PHE A 116 -5.93 8.22 8.22
CA PHE A 116 -6.80 8.96 9.12
C PHE A 116 -6.34 10.43 9.23
N ALA A 117 -5.03 10.68 9.32
CA ALA A 117 -4.48 12.03 9.36
C ALA A 117 -4.71 12.79 8.04
N ILE A 118 -4.62 12.10 6.89
CA ILE A 118 -4.93 12.69 5.57
C ILE A 118 -6.41 13.08 5.48
N LEU A 119 -7.33 12.24 5.95
CA LEU A 119 -8.76 12.53 5.98
C LEU A 119 -9.11 13.74 6.86
N LEU A 120 -8.50 13.83 8.05
CA LEU A 120 -8.67 15.01 8.91
C LEU A 120 -8.15 16.29 8.23
N ARG A 121 -7.03 16.20 7.50
CA ARG A 121 -6.47 17.33 6.73
C ARG A 121 -7.33 17.70 5.51
N ALA A 122 -8.04 16.72 4.95
CA ALA A 122 -9.02 16.89 3.88
C ALA A 122 -10.35 17.50 4.35
N GLY A 123 -10.53 17.72 5.66
CA GLY A 123 -11.72 18.37 6.23
C GLY A 123 -12.75 17.41 6.82
N PHE A 124 -12.47 16.11 6.89
CA PHE A 124 -13.37 15.14 7.52
C PHE A 124 -13.39 15.33 9.04
N SER A 125 -14.55 15.13 9.65
CA SER A 125 -14.64 15.02 11.11
C SER A 125 -14.03 13.69 11.56
N ARG A 126 -13.60 13.59 12.83
CA ARG A 126 -13.00 12.36 13.38
C ARG A 126 -13.91 11.14 13.24
N LEU A 127 -15.22 11.34 13.42
CA LEU A 127 -16.21 10.26 13.28
C LEU A 127 -16.44 9.90 11.82
N ASP A 128 -16.43 10.87 10.91
CA ASP A 128 -16.64 10.61 9.49
C ASP A 128 -15.42 9.92 8.87
N ALA A 129 -14.21 10.32 9.24
CA ALA A 129 -12.98 9.65 8.83
C ALA A 129 -12.94 8.20 9.33
N ALA A 130 -13.28 7.95 10.60
CA ALA A 130 -13.33 6.60 11.15
C ALA A 130 -14.40 5.73 10.46
N LYS A 131 -15.59 6.28 10.18
CA LYS A 131 -16.63 5.57 9.42
C LYS A 131 -16.16 5.25 8.00
N ALA A 132 -15.51 6.19 7.33
CA ALA A 132 -15.01 5.98 5.98
C ALA A 132 -13.97 4.84 5.95
N GLN A 133 -13.05 4.79 6.92
CA GLN A 133 -12.08 3.69 7.06
C GLN A 133 -12.73 2.34 7.37
N ILE A 134 -13.79 2.29 8.17
CA ILE A 134 -14.54 1.04 8.40
C ILE A 134 -15.21 0.57 7.09
N VAL A 135 -15.74 1.49 6.30
CA VAL A 135 -16.33 1.18 5.00
C VAL A 135 -15.27 0.65 4.03
N THR A 136 -14.08 1.26 3.96
CA THR A 136 -12.99 0.76 3.12
C THR A 136 -12.51 -0.62 3.60
N ALA A 137 -12.37 -0.83 4.91
CA ALA A 137 -11.98 -2.12 5.49
C ALA A 137 -12.94 -3.27 5.13
N SER A 138 -14.22 -2.98 4.86
CA SER A 138 -15.18 -3.99 4.41
C SER A 138 -14.80 -4.63 3.07
N SER A 139 -14.02 -3.95 2.22
CA SER A 139 -13.51 -4.52 0.96
C SER A 139 -12.57 -5.71 1.22
N SER A 140 -11.91 -5.76 2.38
CA SER A 140 -11.06 -6.89 2.79
C SER A 140 -11.86 -8.18 2.95
N LEU A 141 -13.07 -8.09 3.50
CA LEU A 141 -13.97 -9.25 3.59
C LEU A 141 -14.36 -9.75 2.19
N VAL A 142 -14.65 -8.83 1.27
CA VAL A 142 -14.96 -9.14 -0.13
C VAL A 142 -13.77 -9.81 -0.83
N GLY A 143 -12.55 -9.30 -0.61
CA GLY A 143 -11.32 -9.91 -1.12
C GLY A 143 -11.10 -11.33 -0.59
N ALA A 144 -11.25 -11.55 0.72
CA ALA A 144 -11.11 -12.87 1.31
C ALA A 144 -12.15 -13.87 0.77
N CYS A 145 -13.42 -13.44 0.69
CA CYS A 145 -14.48 -14.24 0.06
C CYS A 145 -14.17 -14.57 -1.40
N THR A 146 -13.61 -13.61 -2.16
CA THR A 146 -13.21 -13.83 -3.55
C THR A 146 -12.12 -14.88 -3.65
N ALA A 147 -11.08 -14.81 -2.81
CA ALA A 147 -10.03 -15.83 -2.77
C ALA A 147 -10.59 -17.23 -2.50
N VAL A 148 -11.51 -17.35 -1.54
CA VAL A 148 -12.17 -18.63 -1.19
C VAL A 148 -13.05 -19.14 -2.33
N ALA A 149 -13.87 -18.27 -2.93
CA ALA A 149 -14.79 -18.64 -4.01
C ALA A 149 -14.05 -19.15 -5.26
N PHE A 150 -12.95 -18.51 -5.64
CA PHE A 150 -12.14 -18.93 -6.79
C PHE A 150 -11.31 -20.19 -6.51
N SER A 151 -10.94 -20.45 -5.25
CA SER A 151 -10.31 -21.72 -4.87
C SER A 151 -11.27 -22.90 -4.99
N GLY A 152 -12.51 -22.75 -4.51
CA GLY A 152 -13.52 -23.81 -4.60
C GLY A 152 -13.97 -24.13 -6.03
N ALA A 153 -13.85 -23.17 -6.97
CA ALA A 153 -14.09 -23.41 -8.39
C ALA A 153 -13.02 -24.30 -9.06
N SER A 154 -11.84 -24.41 -8.46
CA SER A 154 -10.72 -25.20 -8.99
C SER A 154 -10.82 -26.69 -8.63
N ASP A 155 -11.64 -27.07 -7.64
CA ASP A 155 -11.89 -28.46 -7.23
C ASP A 155 -13.02 -29.14 -8.05
N VAL A 156 -13.61 -28.44 -9.03
CA VAL A 156 -14.75 -28.91 -9.85
C VAL A 156 -14.38 -29.17 -11.33
N ILE A 157 -13.11 -29.05 -11.72
CA ILE A 157 -12.63 -29.36 -13.08
C ILE A 157 -11.68 -30.55 -13.09
#